data_AF-A0ABD3ERS7-F1
#
_entry.id   AF-A0ABD3ERS7-F1
#
_cell.length_a   1.000
_cell.length_b   1.000
_cell.length_c   1.000
_cell.angle_alpha   90.00
_cell.angle_beta   90.00
_cell.angle_gamma   90.00
#
_symmetry.space_group_name_H-M   'P 1'
#
loop_
_entity.id
_entity.type
_entity.pdbx_description
1 polymer ?
#
loop_
_entity_poly.entity_id
_entity_poly.type
_entity_poly.pdbx_seq_one_letter_code
_entity_poly.pdbx_strand_id
1 'polypeptide(L)'
;MASDLEKTNKTVAYLQQQNDCFHGEYGPLAADCEEHVPWATEVLGWLPEAVNLWIGNDLSETSFHKDHYENLYFTLKASFSATQIHRQHIPLPYFD
;
A
#
# COMPACT_ATOMS: atom_id res chain seq x y z
N MET A 1 44.10 12.76 -4.08
CA MET A 1 42.92 13.64 -4.11
C MET A 1 41.72 12.74 -3.97
N ALA A 2 41.22 12.59 -2.74
CA ALA A 2 39.91 12.02 -2.47
C ALA A 2 38.87 12.81 -3.28
N SER A 3 37.81 12.24 -3.81
CA SER A 3 37.07 11.08 -3.34
C SER A 3 36.47 10.42 -4.57
N ASP A 4 36.59 9.10 -4.62
CA ASP A 4 35.53 8.28 -5.19
C ASP A 4 34.24 8.78 -4.53
N LEU A 5 33.51 9.63 -5.25
CA LEU A 5 32.16 9.99 -4.88
C LEU A 5 31.45 8.64 -4.79
N GLU A 6 31.22 8.16 -3.58
CA GLU A 6 30.35 7.02 -3.34
C GLU A 6 29.11 7.29 -4.19
N LYS A 7 28.94 6.51 -5.26
CA LYS A 7 27.64 6.33 -5.86
C LYS A 7 26.83 5.68 -4.76
N THR A 8 26.26 6.50 -3.88
CA THR A 8 25.28 6.07 -2.91
C THR A 8 24.16 5.50 -3.76
N ASN A 9 24.11 4.16 -3.88
CA ASN A 9 22.93 3.49 -4.37
C ASN A 9 21.83 3.94 -3.42
N LYS A 10 21.02 4.91 -3.87
CA LYS A 10 19.97 5.52 -3.07
C LYS A 10 18.87 4.48 -2.97
N THR A 11 19.06 3.50 -2.09
CA THR A 11 18.10 2.44 -1.80
C THR A 11 16.85 3.09 -1.26
N VAL A 12 15.74 2.94 -1.98
CA VAL A 12 14.42 3.35 -1.52
C VAL A 12 13.78 2.16 -0.83
N ALA A 13 13.55 2.27 0.47
CA ALA A 13 12.77 1.28 1.21
C ALA A 13 11.28 1.47 0.91
N TYR A 14 10.59 0.37 0.65
CA TYR A 14 9.14 0.33 0.49
C TYR A 14 8.63 -1.00 1.03
N LEU A 15 7.88 -0.94 2.13
CA LEU A 15 7.17 -2.08 2.68
C LEU A 15 5.93 -2.27 1.82
N GLN A 16 5.98 -3.27 0.92
CA GLN A 16 4.94 -3.51 -0.09
C GLN A 16 4.61 -4.98 -0.28
N GLN A 17 5.02 -5.84 0.65
CA GLN A 17 4.72 -7.27 0.56
C GLN A 17 3.20 -7.46 0.54
N GLN A 18 2.75 -8.27 -0.41
CA GLN A 18 1.37 -8.76 -0.49
C GLN A 18 1.28 -10.20 0.05
N ASN A 19 0.09 -10.80 -0.02
CA ASN A 19 -0.26 -12.14 0.50
C ASN A 19 -0.58 -12.16 1.99
N ASP A 20 -1.57 -11.34 2.38
CA ASP A 20 -2.12 -11.31 3.73
C ASP A 20 -1.05 -11.00 4.80
N CYS A 21 -0.11 -10.12 4.47
CA CYS A 21 1.05 -9.85 5.30
C CYS A 21 0.70 -9.20 6.64
N PHE A 22 -0.48 -8.56 6.74
CA PHE A 22 -0.92 -7.89 7.97
C PHE A 22 -1.13 -8.87 9.12
N HIS A 23 -1.83 -9.98 8.88
CA HIS A 23 -2.06 -10.99 9.92
C HIS A 23 -0.80 -11.78 10.29
N GLY A 24 0.17 -11.84 9.37
CA GLY A 24 1.48 -12.47 9.60
C GLY A 24 2.45 -11.54 10.34
N GLU A 25 3.27 -10.81 9.58
CA GLU A 25 4.39 -10.03 10.11
C GLU A 25 3.94 -8.88 11.03
N TYR A 26 2.73 -8.35 10.79
CA TYR A 26 2.20 -7.17 11.47
C TYR A 26 1.06 -7.49 12.45
N GLY A 27 0.88 -8.76 12.82
CA GLY A 27 -0.18 -9.22 13.73
C GLY A 27 -0.29 -8.44 15.06
N PRO A 28 0.81 -7.94 15.68
CA PRO A 28 0.70 -7.07 16.85
C PRO A 28 -0.12 -5.78 16.65
N LEU A 29 -0.32 -5.31 15.40
CA LEU A 29 -1.13 -4.14 15.06
C LEU A 29 -2.61 -4.50 14.84
N ALA A 30 -2.99 -5.78 14.83
CA ALA A 30 -4.36 -6.20 14.52
C ALA A 30 -5.39 -5.63 15.52
N ALA A 31 -5.00 -5.34 16.76
CA ALA A 31 -5.88 -4.73 17.74
C ALA A 31 -6.30 -3.28 17.40
N ASP A 32 -5.53 -2.61 16.53
CA ASP A 32 -5.77 -1.22 16.13
C ASP A 32 -6.56 -1.09 14.81
N CYS A 33 -6.90 -2.21 14.17
CA CYS A 33 -7.61 -2.23 12.89
C CYS A 33 -8.77 -3.23 12.91
N GLU A 34 -9.81 -2.94 12.13
CA GLU A 34 -10.88 -3.92 11.88
C GLU A 34 -10.36 -5.00 10.93
N GLU A 35 -10.75 -6.27 11.14
CA GLU A 35 -10.36 -7.41 10.28
C GLU A 35 -10.94 -7.30 8.86
N HIS A 36 -12.07 -6.61 8.71
CA HIS A 36 -12.73 -6.34 7.44
C HIS A 36 -13.56 -5.06 7.52
N VAL A 37 -14.03 -4.56 6.38
CA VAL A 37 -14.87 -3.37 6.29
C VAL A 37 -16.34 -3.78 6.19
N PRO A 38 -17.19 -3.57 7.23
CA PRO A 38 -18.52 -4.19 7.29
C PRO A 38 -19.42 -3.93 6.08
N TRP A 39 -19.50 -2.67 5.61
CA TRP A 39 -20.32 -2.32 4.46
C TRP A 39 -19.83 -2.99 3.17
N ALA A 40 -18.51 -3.20 3.03
CA ALA A 40 -17.95 -3.81 1.83
C ALA A 40 -18.23 -5.31 1.82
N THR A 41 -18.10 -5.96 2.97
CA THR A 41 -18.48 -7.36 3.13
C THR A 41 -19.96 -7.59 2.85
N GLU A 42 -20.83 -6.67 3.29
CA GLU A 42 -22.27 -6.73 3.00
C GLU A 42 -22.56 -6.65 1.49
N VAL A 43 -21.93 -5.71 0.79
CA VAL A 43 -22.20 -5.48 -0.65
C VAL A 43 -21.53 -6.55 -1.54
N LEU A 44 -20.31 -6.96 -1.21
CA LEU A 44 -19.55 -7.95 -1.99
C LEU A 44 -19.97 -9.40 -1.68
N GLY A 45 -20.51 -9.66 -0.48
CA GLY A 45 -20.96 -10.99 -0.06
C GLY A 45 -19.84 -11.93 0.40
N TRP A 46 -18.61 -11.42 0.55
CA TRP A 46 -17.46 -12.18 1.03
C TRP A 46 -16.52 -11.31 1.89
N LEU A 47 -15.74 -11.98 2.74
CA LEU A 47 -14.64 -11.37 3.50
C LEU A 47 -13.43 -11.11 2.60
N PRO A 48 -12.52 -10.18 2.96
CA PRO A 48 -11.28 -9.99 2.22
C PRO A 48 -10.43 -11.27 2.25
N GLU A 49 -9.85 -11.63 1.11
CA GLU A 49 -8.92 -12.77 1.03
C GLU A 49 -7.51 -12.42 1.56
N ALA A 50 -7.19 -11.12 1.64
CA ALA A 50 -5.93 -10.64 2.19
C ALA A 50 -6.07 -9.21 2.75
N VAL A 51 -5.41 -8.97 3.88
CA VAL A 51 -5.15 -7.62 4.41
C VAL A 51 -3.64 -7.38 4.37
N ASN A 52 -3.23 -6.28 3.74
CA ASN A 52 -1.82 -5.93 3.64
C ASN A 52 -1.56 -4.53 4.20
N LEU A 53 -0.34 -4.34 4.71
CA LEU A 53 0.16 -3.04 5.15
C LEU A 53 1.17 -2.53 4.12
N TRP A 54 1.08 -1.26 3.78
CA TRP A 54 2.04 -0.58 2.93
C TRP A 54 2.63 0.63 3.65
N ILE A 55 3.96 0.72 3.69
CA ILE A 55 4.68 1.86 4.24
C ILE A 55 5.79 2.27 3.27
N GLY A 56 5.66 3.48 2.71
CA GLY A 56 6.61 4.07 1.78
C GLY A 56 6.81 5.55 2.04
N ASN A 57 7.68 6.17 1.24
CA ASN A 57 7.89 7.61 1.22
C ASN A 57 7.64 8.16 -0.19
N ASP A 58 7.94 9.44 -0.40
CA ASP A 58 7.68 10.12 -1.67
C ASP A 58 8.53 9.60 -2.85
N LEU A 59 9.51 8.73 -2.59
CA LEU A 59 10.32 8.06 -3.61
C LEU A 59 9.83 6.61 -3.88
N SER A 60 8.88 6.11 -3.09
CA SER A 60 8.32 4.77 -3.25
C SER A 60 7.28 4.77 -4.38
N GLU A 61 7.58 4.07 -5.47
CA GLU A 61 6.71 3.99 -6.64
C GLU A 61 6.25 2.55 -6.89
N THR A 62 5.01 2.41 -7.37
CA THR A 62 4.47 1.15 -7.87
C THR A 62 4.19 1.31 -9.36
N SER A 63 4.73 0.43 -10.19
CA SER A 63 4.49 0.45 -11.64
C SER A 63 3.02 0.20 -12.00
N PHE A 64 2.59 0.62 -13.19
CA PHE A 64 1.24 0.35 -13.67
C PHE A 64 0.97 -1.15 -13.80
N HIS A 65 -0.13 -1.61 -13.20
CA HIS A 65 -0.60 -3.00 -13.28
C HIS A 65 -2.11 -3.05 -12.95
N LYS A 66 -2.71 -4.23 -13.09
CA LYS A 66 -4.06 -4.54 -12.62
C LYS A 66 -4.03 -5.80 -11.78
N ASP A 67 -4.92 -5.87 -10.80
CA ASP A 67 -5.16 -7.07 -10.01
C ASP A 67 -6.48 -7.72 -10.40
N HIS A 68 -6.65 -8.99 -10.04
CA HIS A 68 -7.92 -9.72 -10.18
C HIS A 68 -8.75 -9.66 -8.89
N TYR A 69 -8.60 -8.58 -8.12
CA TYR A 69 -9.25 -8.36 -6.82
C TYR A 69 -9.99 -7.04 -6.78
N GLU A 70 -11.07 -6.99 -5.99
CA GLU A 70 -11.71 -5.74 -5.58
C GLU A 70 -10.90 -5.14 -4.41
N ASN A 71 -10.05 -4.16 -4.73
CA ASN A 71 -9.14 -3.57 -3.73
C ASN A 71 -9.78 -2.37 -3.01
N LEU A 72 -9.71 -2.37 -1.67
CA LEU A 72 -10.02 -1.21 -0.83
C LEU A 72 -8.74 -0.66 -0.20
N TYR A 73 -8.43 0.59 -0.49
CA TYR A 73 -7.24 1.27 0.05
C TYR A 73 -7.62 2.30 1.11
N PHE A 74 -6.98 2.17 2.27
CA PHE A 74 -7.10 3.11 3.37
C PHE A 74 -5.75 3.80 3.63
N THR A 75 -5.75 5.13 3.68
CA THR A 75 -4.55 5.90 4.02
C THR A 75 -4.61 6.30 5.48
N LEU A 76 -3.70 5.75 6.30
CA LEU A 76 -3.49 6.21 7.66
C LEU A 76 -2.44 7.31 7.65
N LYS A 77 -2.74 8.42 8.31
CA LYS A 77 -1.76 9.50 8.52
C LYS A 77 -1.31 9.48 9.98
N ALA A 78 -0.12 8.96 10.23
CA ALA A 78 0.58 9.25 11.48
C ALA A 78 0.91 10.75 11.47
N SER A 79 0.38 11.53 12.42
CA SER A 79 0.63 12.96 12.47
C SER A 79 2.06 13.27 12.92
N PHE A 80 3.01 13.22 11.99
CA PHE A 80 4.18 14.10 11.94
C PHE A 80 4.26 14.59 10.49
N SER A 81 4.24 15.91 10.29
CA SER A 81 3.88 16.59 9.05
C SER A 81 4.48 16.03 7.73
N ALA A 82 3.70 15.26 6.96
CA ALA A 82 3.53 15.37 5.51
C ALA A 82 2.37 14.45 5.08
N THR A 83 1.43 14.97 4.27
CA THR A 83 0.34 14.19 3.69
C THR A 83 0.80 13.71 2.30
N GLN A 84 0.77 12.41 2.00
CA GLN A 84 0.78 11.96 0.60
C GLN A 84 -0.34 10.94 0.35
N ILE A 85 -1.18 11.25 -0.63
CA ILE A 85 -2.22 10.38 -1.16
C ILE A 85 -1.64 9.71 -2.40
N HIS A 86 -1.43 8.39 -2.38
CA HIS A 86 -1.14 7.65 -3.60
C HIS A 86 -2.46 7.41 -4.34
N ARG A 87 -2.77 8.25 -5.32
CA ARG A 87 -3.81 7.95 -6.32
C ARG A 87 -3.24 6.92 -7.28
N GLN A 88 -3.76 5.69 -7.26
CA GLN A 88 -3.71 4.86 -8.46
C GLN A 88 -4.44 5.63 -9.57
N HIS A 89 -3.70 6.12 -10.56
CA HIS A 89 -4.30 6.59 -11.79
C HIS A 89 -4.77 5.35 -12.54
N ILE A 90 -6.08 5.08 -12.48
CA ILE A 90 -6.74 4.22 -13.45
C ILE A 90 -7.11 5.16 -14.61
N PRO A 91 -6.34 5.24 -15.71
CA PRO A 91 -6.88 5.80 -16.94
C PRO A 91 -8.04 4.90 -17.36
N LEU A 92 -9.26 5.44 -17.34
CA LEU A 92 -10.37 4.80 -18.03
C LEU A 92 -9.95 4.60 -19.50
N PRO A 93 -10.21 3.44 -20.12
CA PRO A 93 -10.00 3.30 -21.55
C PRO A 93 -10.78 4.41 -22.24
N TYR A 94 -10.10 5.15 -23.12
CA TYR A 94 -10.78 5.97 -24.11
C TYR A 94 -11.70 5.02 -24.90
N PHE A 95 -13.01 5.15 -24.68
CA PHE A 95 -13.99 4.60 -25.60
C PHE A 95 -14.09 5.58 -26.77
N ASP A 96 -13.74 5.13 -27.97
CA ASP A 96 -14.29 5.68 -29.21
C ASP A 96 -15.77 5.29 -29.34
#